data_AF-A0A0U2UMN9-F1
#
_entry.id   AF-A0A0U2UMN9-F1
#
_cell.length_a   1.000
_cell.length_b   1.000
_cell.length_c   1.000
_cell.angle_alpha   90.00
_cell.angle_beta   90.00
_cell.angle_gamma   90.00
#
_symmetry.space_group_name_H-M   'P 1'
#
loop_
_entity.id
_entity.type
_entity.pdbx_description
1 polymer ?
#
loop_
_entity_poly.entity_id
_entity_poly.type
_entity_poly.pdbx_seq_one_letter_code
_entity_poly.pdbx_strand_id
1 'polypeptide(L)'
;FSADVASISICIGSINIPIIKFSVNWWNTLHQPSSISQFGTSIHISMPIPILLILISFLCLSGIFFILETRQIILSFSSFSVESQINPQNNNRKQVFFIRTMNQAKVPKERERWTFIIGFKQVV
;
A
#
# COMPACT_ATOMS: atom_id res chain seq x y z
N PHE A 1 3.12 0.99 -9.57
CA PHE A 1 2.56 2.32 -9.90
C PHE A 1 3.61 3.36 -9.59
N SER A 2 4.07 4.14 -10.58
CA SER A 2 5.02 5.24 -10.34
C SER A 2 4.37 6.36 -9.53
N ALA A 3 5.15 7.04 -8.70
CA ALA A 3 4.70 8.15 -7.87
C ALA A 3 4.04 9.28 -8.69
N ASP A 4 4.50 9.52 -9.91
CA ASP A 4 3.98 10.57 -10.80
C ASP A 4 2.54 10.29 -11.26
N VAL A 5 2.22 9.04 -11.57
CA VAL A 5 0.86 8.64 -11.97
C VAL A 5 -0.11 8.79 -10.80
N ALA A 6 0.35 8.51 -9.57
CA ALA A 6 -0.45 8.68 -8.37
C ALA A 6 -0.74 10.17 -8.08
N SER A 7 0.24 11.07 -8.23
CA SER A 7 0.04 12.50 -7.97
C SER A 7 -0.98 13.11 -8.95
N ILE A 8 -0.88 12.76 -10.23
CA ILE A 8 -1.78 13.24 -11.28
C ILE A 8 -3.21 12.72 -11.04
N SER A 9 -3.37 11.45 -10.67
CA SER A 9 -4.68 10.87 -10.36
C SER A 9 -5.35 11.55 -9.16
N ILE A 10 -4.58 11.92 -8.14
CA ILE A 10 -5.10 12.64 -6.96
C ILE A 10 -5.56 14.03 -7.36
N CYS A 11 -4.76 14.78 -8.13
CA CYS A 11 -5.15 16.11 -8.60
C CYS A 11 -6.45 16.07 -9.42
N ILE A 12 -6.57 15.13 -10.35
CA ILE A 12 -7.76 14.96 -11.18
C ILE A 12 -8.98 14.58 -10.32
N GLY A 13 -8.81 13.65 -9.38
CA GLY A 13 -9.87 13.24 -8.46
C GLY A 13 -10.37 14.40 -7.59
N SER A 14 -9.46 15.22 -7.06
CA SER A 14 -9.80 16.40 -6.25
C SER A 14 -10.59 17.46 -7.01
N ILE A 15 -10.28 17.67 -8.30
CA ILE A 15 -11.02 18.60 -9.16
C ILE A 15 -12.40 18.02 -9.54
N ASN A 16 -12.53 16.70 -9.64
CA ASN A 16 -13.79 16.07 -10.03
C ASN A 16 -14.88 16.19 -8.96
N ILE A 17 -14.53 16.15 -7.67
CA ILE A 17 -15.50 16.30 -6.56
C ILE A 17 -16.32 17.60 -6.63
N PRO A 18 -15.73 18.80 -6.73
CA PRO A 18 -16.51 20.03 -6.85
C PRO A 18 -17.29 20.10 -8.16
N ILE A 19 -16.74 19.59 -9.27
CA ILE A 19 -17.46 19.53 -10.55
C ILE A 19 -18.75 18.72 -10.40
N ILE A 20 -18.69 17.53 -9.80
CA ILE A 20 -19.87 16.68 -9.56
C ILE A 20 -20.86 17.40 -8.64
N LYS A 21 -20.38 18.04 -7.56
CA LYS A 21 -21.24 18.75 -6.62
C LYS A 21 -22.00 19.91 -7.26
N PHE A 22 -21.33 20.74 -8.04
CA PHE A 22 -21.94 21.90 -8.69
C PHE A 22 -22.71 21.53 -9.96
N SER A 23 -22.34 20.44 -10.63
CA SER A 23 -23.08 19.89 -11.79
C SER A 23 -24.50 19.49 -11.40
N VAL A 24 -24.71 18.90 -10.21
CA VAL A 24 -26.05 18.54 -9.71
C VAL A 24 -26.90 19.79 -9.46
N ASN A 25 -26.30 20.84 -8.90
CA ASN A 25 -27.00 22.11 -8.68
C ASN A 25 -27.35 22.82 -10.01
N TRP A 26 -26.54 22.64 -11.05
CA TRP A 26 -26.77 23.22 -12.38
C TRP A 26 -27.89 22.49 -13.15
N TRP A 27 -28.04 21.17 -12.95
CA TRP A 27 -29.08 20.33 -13.58
C TRP A 27 -30.14 19.86 -12.57
N ASN A 28 -30.64 20.82 -11.78
CA ASN A 28 -31.51 20.62 -10.61
C ASN A 28 -32.89 19.97 -10.86
N THR A 29 -33.23 19.58 -12.08
CA THR A 29 -34.57 19.07 -12.45
C THR A 29 -34.70 17.55 -12.44
N LEU A 30 -33.59 16.81 -12.28
CA LEU A 30 -33.58 15.34 -12.43
C LEU A 30 -33.27 14.59 -11.13
N HIS A 31 -32.65 15.25 -10.16
CA HIS A 31 -32.25 14.60 -8.92
C HIS A 31 -33.32 14.77 -7.85
N GLN A 32 -33.76 13.67 -7.25
CA GLN A 32 -34.58 13.74 -6.05
C GLN A 32 -33.82 14.50 -4.96
N PRO A 33 -34.51 15.37 -4.19
CA PRO A 33 -33.90 16.09 -3.09
C PRO A 33 -33.40 15.11 -2.03
N SER A 34 -32.30 15.48 -1.37
CA SER A 34 -31.71 14.67 -0.30
C SER A 34 -32.75 14.35 0.76
N SER A 35 -32.99 13.07 0.96
CA SER A 35 -34.07 12.62 1.84
C SER A 35 -33.67 12.64 3.33
N ILE A 36 -32.35 12.65 3.60
CA ILE A 36 -31.74 13.02 4.88
C ILE A 36 -31.20 14.45 4.76
N SER A 37 -31.64 15.35 5.64
CA SER A 37 -31.13 16.71 5.73
C SER A 37 -30.81 17.07 7.18
N GLN A 38 -30.00 18.11 7.39
CA GLN A 38 -29.56 18.56 8.71
C GLN A 38 -30.71 19.13 9.57
N PHE A 39 -31.86 19.44 8.95
CA PHE A 39 -33.02 20.07 9.59
C PHE A 39 -34.25 19.15 9.69
N GLY A 40 -34.14 17.90 9.23
CA GLY A 40 -35.24 16.93 9.27
C GLY A 40 -35.09 15.82 8.26
N THR A 41 -35.73 14.69 8.55
CA THR A 41 -35.85 13.55 7.64
C THR A 41 -37.24 13.56 7.02
N SER A 42 -37.30 13.57 5.68
CA SER A 42 -38.58 13.46 4.95
C SER A 42 -38.93 11.99 4.65
N ILE A 43 -38.16 11.05 5.21
CA ILE A 43 -38.24 9.61 4.97
C ILE A 43 -38.99 8.94 6.12
N HIS A 44 -39.86 7.99 5.79
CA HIS A 44 -40.50 7.11 6.76
C HIS A 44 -39.47 6.28 7.54
N ILE A 45 -39.67 6.14 8.86
CA ILE A 45 -38.73 5.51 9.80
C ILE A 45 -38.33 4.06 9.44
N SER A 46 -39.12 3.37 8.62
CA SER A 46 -38.85 2.00 8.17
C SER A 46 -37.72 1.87 7.13
N MET A 47 -37.33 2.96 6.47
CA MET A 47 -36.31 2.96 5.40
C MET A 47 -34.86 3.16 5.90
N PRO A 48 -34.53 4.01 6.90
CA PRO A 48 -33.16 4.12 7.38
C PRO A 48 -32.66 2.89 8.15
N ILE A 49 -33.58 2.07 8.70
CA ILE A 49 -33.25 0.85 9.45
C ILE A 49 -32.40 -0.13 8.62
N PRO A 50 -32.82 -0.56 7.40
CA PRO A 50 -32.01 -1.46 6.58
C PRO A 50 -30.67 -0.86 6.17
N ILE A 51 -30.60 0.47 5.93
CA ILE A 51 -29.34 1.16 5.62
C ILE A 51 -28.36 1.04 6.79
N LEU A 52 -28.81 1.33 8.01
CA LEU A 52 -27.96 1.25 9.20
C LEU A 52 -27.53 -0.19 9.49
N LEU A 53 -28.43 -1.16 9.29
CA LEU A 53 -28.14 -2.57 9.50
C LEU A 53 -27.03 -3.08 8.55
N ILE A 54 -27.11 -2.73 7.27
CA ILE A 54 -26.08 -3.08 6.28
C ILE A 54 -24.77 -2.33 6.55
N LEU A 55 -24.83 -1.06 6.94
CA LEU A 55 -23.63 -0.29 7.30
C LEU A 55 -22.88 -0.94 8.47
N ILE A 56 -23.61 -1.29 9.53
CA ILE A 56 -23.04 -1.96 10.71
C ILE A 56 -22.48 -3.34 10.34
N SER A 57 -23.22 -4.11 9.53
CA SER A 57 -22.78 -5.43 9.07
C SER A 57 -21.49 -5.34 8.25
N PHE A 58 -21.40 -4.36 7.35
CA PHE A 58 -20.21 -4.10 6.55
C PHE A 58 -19.01 -3.70 7.42
N LEU A 59 -19.20 -2.82 8.41
CA LEU A 59 -18.13 -2.44 9.35
C LEU A 59 -17.65 -3.62 10.19
N CYS A 60 -18.58 -4.46 10.67
CA CYS A 60 -18.25 -5.68 11.40
C CYS A 60 -17.46 -6.66 10.53
N LEU A 61 -17.93 -6.90 9.29
CA LEU A 61 -17.24 -7.76 8.33
C LEU A 61 -15.83 -7.24 8.02
N SER A 62 -15.69 -5.94 7.76
CA SER A 62 -14.38 -5.31 7.57
C SER A 62 -13.48 -5.49 8.78
N GLY A 63 -14.02 -5.36 10.01
CA GLY A 63 -13.28 -5.61 11.24
C GLY A 63 -12.81 -7.06 11.38
N ILE A 64 -13.65 -8.03 11.02
CA ILE A 64 -13.28 -9.46 11.02
C ILE A 64 -12.12 -9.71 10.05
N PHE A 65 -12.22 -9.24 8.81
CA PHE A 65 -11.14 -9.37 7.83
C PHE A 65 -9.84 -8.74 8.32
N PHE A 66 -9.92 -7.55 8.92
CA PHE A 66 -8.75 -6.87 9.50
C PHE A 66 -8.07 -7.70 10.61
N ILE A 67 -8.85 -8.30 11.51
CA ILE A 67 -8.33 -9.16 12.57
C ILE A 67 -7.69 -10.42 11.97
N LEU A 68 -8.32 -11.04 10.97
CA LEU A 68 -7.78 -12.23 10.31
C LEU A 68 -6.44 -11.95 9.64
N GLU A 69 -6.31 -10.85 8.89
CA GLU A 69 -5.05 -10.41 8.28
C GLU A 69 -3.97 -10.19 9.34
N THR A 70 -4.31 -9.51 10.44
CA THR A 70 -3.38 -9.27 11.54
C THR A 70 -2.89 -10.59 12.16
N ARG A 71 -3.78 -11.59 12.30
CA ARG A 71 -3.40 -12.92 12.80
C ARG A 71 -2.45 -13.64 11.85
N GLN A 72 -2.67 -13.58 10.54
CA GLN A 72 -1.76 -14.18 9.56
C GLN A 72 -0.35 -13.59 9.67
N ILE A 73 -0.27 -12.26 9.83
CA ILE A 73 1.02 -11.57 9.99
C ILE A 73 1.74 -12.07 11.26
N ILE A 74 1.04 -12.14 12.40
CA ILE A 74 1.62 -12.61 13.68
C ILE A 74 2.09 -14.06 13.59
N LEU A 75 1.30 -14.94 12.96
CA LEU A 75 1.67 -16.34 12.76
C LEU A 75 2.90 -16.47 11.87
N SER A 76 2.98 -15.70 10.78
CA SER A 76 4.13 -15.70 9.88
C SER A 76 5.40 -15.25 10.59
N PHE A 77 5.30 -14.21 11.42
CA PHE A 77 6.41 -13.71 12.23
C PHE A 77 6.86 -14.75 13.28
N SER A 78 5.90 -15.39 13.94
CA SER A 78 6.20 -16.40 14.97
C SER A 78 6.88 -17.63 14.37
N SER A 79 6.40 -18.12 13.22
CA SER A 79 7.01 -19.24 12.49
C SER A 79 8.43 -18.91 12.03
N PHE A 80 8.65 -17.71 11.49
CA PHE A 80 9.98 -17.25 11.09
C PHE A 80 10.94 -17.19 12.29
N SER A 81 10.48 -16.69 13.43
CA SER A 81 11.28 -16.65 14.66
C SER A 81 11.66 -18.06 15.11
N VAL A 82 10.74 -19.01 15.09
CA VAL A 82 11.02 -20.41 15.48
C VAL A 82 12.02 -21.08 14.53
N GLU A 83 11.85 -20.94 13.22
CA GLU A 83 12.79 -21.49 12.22
C GLU A 83 14.21 -20.94 12.41
N SER A 84 14.34 -19.66 12.79
CA SER A 84 15.64 -19.04 13.06
C SER A 84 16.37 -19.66 14.26
N GLN A 85 15.62 -20.17 15.26
CA GLN A 85 16.18 -20.83 16.44
C GLN A 85 16.51 -22.30 16.17
N ILE A 86 15.68 -23.00 15.40
CA ILE A 86 15.87 -24.42 15.07
C ILE A 86 17.05 -24.61 14.09
N ASN A 87 17.25 -23.68 13.16
CA ASN A 87 18.28 -23.79 12.13
C ASN A 87 19.31 -22.63 12.19
N PRO A 88 20.15 -22.57 13.25
CA PRO A 88 21.13 -21.51 13.41
C PRO A 88 22.21 -21.54 12.31
N GLN A 89 22.46 -22.71 11.71
CA GLN A 89 23.41 -22.87 10.60
C GLN A 89 22.94 -22.18 9.32
N ASN A 90 21.64 -22.22 9.02
CA ASN A 90 21.06 -21.46 7.91
C ASN A 90 21.20 -19.94 8.16
N ASN A 91 20.91 -19.48 9.38
CA ASN A 91 21.06 -18.07 9.74
C ASN A 91 22.51 -17.60 9.59
N ASN A 92 23.48 -18.39 10.07
CA ASN A 92 24.91 -18.11 9.89
C ASN A 92 25.32 -18.12 8.41
N ARG A 93 24.79 -19.05 7.59
CA ARG A 93 25.05 -19.04 6.14
C ARG A 93 24.46 -17.82 5.44
N LYS A 94 23.26 -17.37 5.81
CA LYS A 94 22.65 -16.14 5.27
C LYS A 94 23.43 -14.90 5.68
N GLN A 95 23.90 -14.83 6.93
CA GLN A 95 24.79 -13.77 7.43
C GLN A 95 26.10 -13.72 6.64
N VAL A 96 26.77 -14.86 6.46
CA VAL A 96 28.03 -14.94 5.67
C VAL A 96 27.79 -14.58 4.20
N PHE A 97 26.67 -15.03 3.62
CA PHE A 97 26.28 -14.65 2.26
C PHE A 97 26.04 -13.14 2.15
N PHE A 98 25.32 -12.54 3.09
CA PHE A 98 25.04 -11.10 3.14
C PHE A 98 26.32 -10.27 3.32
N ILE A 99 27.23 -10.69 4.19
CA ILE A 99 28.55 -10.06 4.35
C ILE A 99 29.35 -10.16 3.06
N ARG A 100 29.31 -11.30 2.36
CA ARG A 100 29.95 -11.45 1.04
C ARG A 100 29.36 -10.51 0.01
N THR A 101 28.04 -10.44 -0.13
CA THR A 101 27.40 -9.53 -1.11
C THR A 101 27.69 -8.07 -0.79
N MET A 102 27.68 -7.68 0.49
CA MET A 102 28.03 -6.32 0.90
C MET A 102 29.51 -5.99 0.65
N ASN A 103 30.43 -6.95 0.88
CA ASN A 103 31.84 -6.77 0.52
C ASN A 103 32.04 -6.66 -0.99
N GLN A 104 31.34 -7.48 -1.78
CA GLN A 104 31.41 -7.42 -3.25
C GLN A 104 30.83 -6.10 -3.79
N ALA A 105 29.76 -5.58 -3.20
CA ALA A 105 29.19 -4.28 -3.55
C ALA A 105 30.10 -3.10 -3.18
N LYS A 106 31.04 -3.29 -2.23
CA LYS A 106 32.02 -2.28 -1.82
C LYS A 106 33.29 -2.28 -2.67
N VAL A 107 33.47 -3.28 -3.54
CA VAL A 107 34.54 -3.24 -4.55
C VAL A 107 34.13 -2.21 -5.60
N PRO A 108 34.82 -1.05 -5.68
CA PRO A 108 34.47 -0.07 -6.69
C PRO A 108 34.76 -0.69 -8.06
N LYS A 109 33.74 -0.71 -8.93
CA LYS A 109 33.79 -1.11 -10.34
C LYS A 109 34.90 -0.39 -11.15
N GLU A 110 35.49 0.63 -10.54
CA GLU A 110 36.59 1.44 -11.07
C GLU A 110 37.97 0.81 -10.91
N ARG A 111 38.18 -0.12 -9.95
CA ARG A 111 39.50 -0.75 -9.73
C ARG A 111 39.93 -1.65 -10.90
N GLU A 112 38.98 -2.18 -11.67
CA GLU A 112 39.24 -2.98 -12.87
C GLU A 112 39.53 -2.14 -14.12
N ARG A 113 39.16 -0.85 -14.14
CA ARG A 113 39.52 0.06 -15.25
C ARG A 113 40.99 0.45 -15.21
N TRP A 114 41.56 0.59 -14.02
CA TRP A 114 42.96 0.98 -13.86
C TRP A 114 43.92 -0.14 -14.22
N THR A 115 43.66 -1.41 -13.84
CA THR A 115 44.51 -2.55 -14.22
C THR A 115 44.63 -2.73 -15.74
N PHE A 116 43.58 -2.43 -16.49
CA PHE A 116 43.60 -2.45 -17.96
C PHE A 116 44.47 -1.33 -18.55
N ILE A 117 44.50 -0.14 -17.93
CA ILE A 117 45.29 1.02 -18.40
C ILE A 117 46.79 0.86 -18.08
N ILE A 118 47.15 0.29 -16.93
CA ILE A 118 48.56 0.02 -16.58
C ILE A 118 49.13 -1.20 -17.33
N GLY A 119 48.32 -2.23 -17.60
CA GLY A 119 48.75 -3.39 -18.40
C GLY A 119 49.04 -3.05 -19.87
N PHE A 120 48.35 -2.06 -20.44
CA PHE A 120 48.60 -1.59 -21.80
C PHE A 120 49.87 -0.72 -21.93
N LYS A 121 50.37 -0.18 -20.82
CA LYS A 121 51.56 0.69 -20.77
C LYS A 121 52.88 -0.06 -20.67
N GLN A 122 52.84 -1.40 -20.58
CA GLN A 122 54.03 -2.26 -20.45
C GLN A 122 54.32 -3.07 -21.74
N VAL A 123 53.49 -2.93 -22.78
CA VAL A 123 53.55 -3.69 -24.05
C VAL A 123 53.80 -2.78 -25.27
N VAL A 124 53.97 -1.46 -25.05
CA VAL A 124 54.47 -0.49 -26.05
C VAL A 124 55.76 0.10 -25.51
#